data_AF-K1UTL2-F1
#
_entry.id   AF-K1UTL2-F1
#
_cell.length_a   1.000
_cell.length_b   1.000
_cell.length_c   1.000
_cell.angle_alpha   90.00
_cell.angle_beta   90.00
_cell.angle_gamma   90.00
#
_symmetry.space_group_name_H-M   'P 1'
#
loop_
_entity.id
_entity.type
_entity.pdbx_description
1 polymer ?
#
loop_
_entity_poly.entity_id
_entity_poly.type
_entity_poly.pdbx_seq_one_letter_code
_entity_poly.pdbx_strand_id
1 'polypeptide(L)'
;MANNIVATWGFKRKLPEPFEDYTDHAIFDDIASKYCTQPRKKSTLHAATLRAVLAYLELENPVGSTPPEKLGAVGTQSNNFVVAEYPSKTGDLQVVVYNQLNGKFYGGCYTPPPDVESTPEKYEFKDSKQSGAALLFALMPVFLADEECNEKYQELKAHRDNGYPDLDAAAETAAVLCDNIYRRTRYASGLPTGGVKIDLPANGVLSLIKPLNIQKGVYAPTEVLHGDFQVLRPGSGFKKAQAAISRDDFVGKFILTASRRLSPEEEVS
;
A
#
# COMPACT_ATOMS: atom_id res chain seq x y z
N MET A 1 1.29 25.49 -1.75
CA MET A 1 1.12 24.78 -0.48
C MET A 1 1.31 23.29 -0.75
N ALA A 2 2.21 22.62 -0.04
CA ALA A 2 2.33 21.16 -0.14
C ALA A 2 1.02 20.53 0.31
N ASN A 3 0.49 19.58 -0.46
CA ASN A 3 -0.71 18.84 -0.09
C ASN A 3 -0.38 17.95 1.12
N ASN A 4 -1.18 18.06 2.18
CA ASN A 4 -1.08 17.14 3.31
C ASN A 4 -1.81 15.83 2.98
N ILE A 5 -1.20 14.69 3.29
CA ILE A 5 -1.80 13.37 3.11
C ILE A 5 -3.04 13.19 4.01
N VAL A 6 -3.06 13.85 5.16
CA VAL A 6 -4.28 14.04 5.98
C VAL A 6 -4.90 15.38 5.61
N ALA A 7 -5.71 15.36 4.54
CA ALA A 7 -6.32 16.57 4.00
C ALA A 7 -7.53 17.02 4.83
N THR A 8 -7.74 18.33 4.93
CA THR A 8 -8.84 18.93 5.72
C THR A 8 -10.22 18.45 5.30
N TRP A 9 -10.43 18.21 4.00
CA TRP A 9 -11.70 17.67 3.49
C TRP A 9 -11.97 16.24 3.96
N GLY A 10 -10.92 15.49 4.34
CA GLY A 10 -11.01 14.11 4.82
C GLY A 10 -11.76 13.97 6.15
N PHE A 11 -11.73 15.02 7.00
CA PHE A 11 -12.44 15.04 8.27
C PHE A 11 -13.97 15.11 8.13
N LYS A 12 -14.50 15.43 6.94
CA LYS A 12 -15.94 15.43 6.66
C LYS A 12 -16.46 14.06 6.20
N ARG A 13 -15.58 13.08 6.01
CA ARG A 13 -15.97 11.76 5.51
C ARG A 13 -16.47 10.89 6.66
N LYS A 14 -17.51 10.09 6.38
CA LYS A 14 -18.00 9.04 7.29
C LYS A 14 -16.84 8.13 7.72
N LEU A 15 -16.73 7.92 9.03
CA LEU A 15 -15.75 7.00 9.61
C LEU A 15 -16.11 5.55 9.23
N PRO A 16 -15.11 4.65 9.09
CA PRO A 16 -15.38 3.24 8.86
C PRO A 16 -15.92 2.56 10.13
N GLU A 17 -16.66 1.48 9.96
CA GLU A 17 -16.92 0.52 11.05
C GLU A 17 -15.60 0.07 11.72
N PRO A 18 -15.60 -0.10 13.05
CA PRO A 18 -16.74 0.02 13.97
C PRO A 18 -16.99 1.46 14.47
N PHE A 19 -16.22 2.46 14.00
CA PHE A 19 -16.24 3.84 14.51
C PHE A 19 -17.27 4.75 13.84
N GLU A 20 -18.23 4.19 13.10
CA GLU A 20 -19.13 5.01 12.27
C GLU A 20 -20.00 5.98 13.09
N ASP A 21 -20.40 5.59 14.29
CA ASP A 21 -21.23 6.41 15.20
C ASP A 21 -20.48 7.64 15.75
N TYR A 22 -19.14 7.63 15.73
CA TYR A 22 -18.34 8.81 16.10
C TYR A 22 -18.23 9.83 14.97
N THR A 23 -18.86 9.63 13.81
CA THR A 23 -18.70 10.54 12.65
C THR A 23 -19.06 11.99 13.01
N ASP A 24 -20.10 12.20 13.80
CA ASP A 24 -20.53 13.54 14.23
C ASP A 24 -19.83 14.01 15.53
N HIS A 25 -19.13 13.12 16.21
CA HIS A 25 -18.44 13.35 17.50
C HIS A 25 -16.98 12.87 17.47
N ALA A 26 -16.30 13.11 16.34
CA ALA A 26 -14.96 12.56 16.07
C ALA A 26 -13.82 13.23 16.85
N ILE A 27 -14.11 14.23 17.70
CA ILE A 27 -13.12 15.08 18.37
C ILE A 27 -13.06 14.70 19.85
N PHE A 28 -11.84 14.54 20.36
CA PHE A 28 -11.54 14.27 21.76
C PHE A 28 -10.65 15.39 22.30
N ASP A 29 -11.07 16.03 23.40
CA ASP A 29 -10.47 17.28 23.89
C ASP A 29 -9.44 17.11 25.03
N ASP A 30 -9.19 15.88 25.48
CA ASP A 30 -8.28 15.60 26.62
C ASP A 30 -7.17 14.58 26.33
N ILE A 31 -7.23 13.94 25.15
CA ILE A 31 -6.24 12.98 24.66
C ILE A 31 -5.52 13.55 23.43
N ALA A 32 -4.23 13.24 23.30
CA ALA A 32 -3.40 13.66 22.17
C ALA A 32 -2.13 12.81 22.11
N SER A 33 -1.50 12.80 20.95
CA SER A 33 -0.16 12.23 20.77
C SER A 33 0.90 13.02 21.55
N LYS A 34 2.01 12.38 21.90
CA LYS A 34 3.25 13.01 22.41
C LYS A 34 3.79 14.08 21.46
N TYR A 35 3.44 14.02 20.17
CA TYR A 35 3.80 15.03 19.18
C TYR A 35 2.87 16.26 19.19
N CYS A 36 1.87 16.30 20.06
CA CYS A 36 1.06 17.50 20.29
C CYS A 36 1.81 18.49 21.16
N THR A 37 2.37 19.52 20.53
CA THR A 37 3.08 20.62 21.21
C THR A 37 2.18 21.78 21.63
N GLN A 38 0.87 21.68 21.36
CA GLN A 38 -0.11 22.73 21.67
C GLN A 38 -0.61 22.60 23.11
N PRO A 39 -0.87 23.72 23.81
CA PRO A 39 -1.35 23.68 25.21
C PRO A 39 -2.66 22.93 25.39
N ARG A 40 -3.56 23.01 24.40
CA ARG A 40 -4.81 22.25 24.39
C ARG A 40 -4.55 20.91 23.71
N LYS A 41 -4.67 19.84 24.48
CA LYS A 41 -4.68 18.48 23.94
C LYS A 41 -5.94 18.31 23.10
N LYS A 42 -5.79 17.75 21.91
CA LYS A 42 -6.90 17.46 21.02
C LYS A 42 -6.48 16.43 20.00
N SER A 43 -7.26 15.38 19.87
CA SER A 43 -7.15 14.39 18.80
C SER A 43 -8.48 14.25 18.07
N THR A 44 -8.40 13.91 16.79
CA THR A 44 -9.60 13.76 15.94
C THR A 44 -9.48 12.47 15.13
N LEU A 45 -10.54 11.66 15.13
CA LEU A 45 -10.63 10.49 14.26
C LEU A 45 -10.63 10.93 12.79
N HIS A 46 -9.88 10.22 11.95
CA HIS A 46 -9.77 10.52 10.54
C HIS A 46 -10.08 9.30 9.67
N ALA A 47 -11.13 9.40 8.85
CA ALA A 47 -11.70 8.28 8.11
C ALA A 47 -10.69 7.52 7.23
N ALA A 48 -9.81 8.23 6.51
CA ALA A 48 -8.83 7.57 5.65
C ALA A 48 -7.71 6.89 6.45
N THR A 49 -7.33 7.46 7.60
CA THR A 49 -6.34 6.87 8.51
C THR A 49 -6.89 5.59 9.12
N LEU A 50 -8.10 5.63 9.65
CA LEU A 50 -8.75 4.43 10.21
C LEU A 50 -8.92 3.34 9.16
N ARG A 51 -9.34 3.68 7.93
CA ARG A 51 -9.44 2.70 6.84
C ARG A 51 -8.10 2.04 6.52
N ALA A 52 -7.01 2.80 6.53
CA ALA A 52 -5.68 2.27 6.31
C ALA A 52 -5.23 1.35 7.46
N VAL A 53 -5.37 1.81 8.70
CA VAL A 53 -4.99 1.05 9.90
C VAL A 53 -5.78 -0.26 10.02
N LEU A 54 -7.10 -0.20 9.85
CA LEU A 54 -7.97 -1.38 9.92
C LEU A 54 -7.69 -2.37 8.79
N ALA A 55 -7.41 -1.89 7.58
CA ALA A 55 -7.00 -2.77 6.48
C ALA A 55 -5.65 -3.43 6.75
N TYR A 56 -4.71 -2.72 7.40
CA TYR A 56 -3.41 -3.27 7.77
C TYR A 56 -3.54 -4.32 8.88
N LEU A 57 -4.41 -4.10 9.88
CA LEU A 57 -4.76 -5.10 10.89
C LEU A 57 -5.39 -6.36 10.26
N GLU A 58 -6.29 -6.19 9.30
CA GLU A 58 -6.89 -7.31 8.56
C GLU A 58 -5.84 -8.09 7.75
N LEU A 59 -4.85 -7.38 7.21
CA LEU A 59 -3.76 -8.01 6.47
C LEU A 59 -2.81 -8.82 7.37
N GLU A 60 -2.55 -8.36 8.61
CA GLU A 60 -1.74 -9.08 9.58
C GLU A 60 -2.44 -10.30 10.18
N ASN A 61 -3.72 -10.14 10.54
CA ASN A 61 -4.50 -11.17 11.22
C ASN A 61 -5.93 -11.19 10.65
N PRO A 62 -6.18 -11.89 9.53
CA PRO A 62 -7.49 -11.92 8.91
C PRO A 62 -8.51 -12.63 9.79
N VAL A 63 -9.65 -11.98 10.04
CA VAL A 63 -10.75 -12.52 10.87
C VAL A 63 -11.95 -12.97 10.04
N GLY A 64 -11.98 -12.62 8.75
CA GLY A 64 -13.04 -13.00 7.82
C GLY A 64 -12.64 -14.08 6.82
N SER A 65 -13.62 -14.47 5.99
CA SER A 65 -13.41 -15.41 4.87
C SER A 65 -12.86 -14.75 3.61
N THR A 66 -12.33 -13.53 3.71
CA THR A 66 -11.79 -12.80 2.56
C THR A 66 -10.54 -13.53 2.07
N PRO A 67 -10.47 -13.91 0.78
CA PRO A 67 -9.29 -14.56 0.23
C PRO A 67 -8.03 -13.70 0.45
N PRO A 68 -6.86 -14.29 0.75
CA PRO A 68 -5.61 -13.55 0.98
C PRO A 68 -5.28 -12.56 -0.15
N GLU A 69 -5.50 -12.96 -1.40
CA GLU A 69 -5.30 -12.13 -2.59
C GLU A 69 -6.13 -10.83 -2.58
N LYS A 70 -7.26 -10.81 -1.86
CA LYS A 70 -8.16 -9.65 -1.76
C LYS A 70 -7.94 -8.80 -0.52
N LEU A 71 -7.01 -9.18 0.36
CA LEU A 71 -6.64 -8.41 1.55
C LEU A 71 -5.66 -7.27 1.23
N GLY A 72 -5.01 -7.34 0.05
CA GLY A 72 -3.96 -6.42 -0.35
C GLY A 72 -2.58 -6.96 -0.02
N ALA A 73 -1.57 -6.11 -0.16
CA ALA A 73 -0.19 -6.47 0.15
C ALA A 73 0.64 -5.23 0.50
N VAL A 74 1.66 -5.41 1.35
CA VAL A 74 2.65 -4.38 1.71
C VAL A 74 4.04 -5.00 1.73
N GLY A 75 5.01 -4.29 1.21
CA GLY A 75 6.38 -4.75 1.08
C GLY A 75 7.36 -3.59 0.97
N THR A 76 8.64 -3.90 1.03
CA THR A 76 9.72 -2.92 0.87
C THR A 76 10.61 -3.31 -0.29
N GLN A 77 11.27 -2.30 -0.87
CA GLN A 77 12.26 -2.51 -1.92
C GLN A 77 13.53 -1.75 -1.59
N SER A 78 14.62 -2.51 -1.39
CA SER A 78 16.00 -2.00 -1.25
C SER A 78 16.11 -0.78 -0.31
N ASN A 79 15.38 -0.83 0.81
CA ASN A 79 15.25 0.16 1.89
C ASN A 79 14.75 1.56 1.49
N ASN A 80 14.60 1.87 0.21
CA ASN A 80 14.24 3.20 -0.27
C ASN A 80 12.77 3.34 -0.64
N PHE A 81 12.11 2.22 -0.96
CA PHE A 81 10.70 2.24 -1.32
C PHE A 81 9.86 1.37 -0.40
N VAL A 82 8.67 1.85 -0.11
CA VAL A 82 7.58 1.03 0.41
C VAL A 82 6.55 0.88 -0.70
N VAL A 83 6.13 -0.35 -0.95
CA VAL A 83 5.20 -0.69 -2.02
C VAL A 83 3.97 -1.33 -1.40
N ALA A 84 2.79 -0.97 -1.90
CA ALA A 84 1.53 -1.49 -1.37
C ALA A 84 0.46 -1.62 -2.45
N GLU A 85 -0.37 -2.64 -2.28
CA GLU A 85 -1.58 -2.87 -3.04
C GLU A 85 -2.76 -2.81 -2.06
N TYR A 86 -3.58 -1.77 -2.19
CA TYR A 86 -4.71 -1.53 -1.30
C TYR A 86 -6.02 -1.84 -2.02
N PRO A 87 -6.79 -2.84 -1.54
CA PRO A 87 -8.13 -3.13 -2.08
C PRO A 87 -9.10 -2.06 -1.60
N SER A 88 -9.54 -1.19 -2.49
CA SER A 88 -10.50 -0.14 -2.17
C SER A 88 -11.89 -0.73 -1.91
N LYS A 89 -12.63 -0.17 -0.95
CA LYS A 89 -14.06 -0.46 -0.78
C LYS A 89 -14.91 -0.09 -2.02
N THR A 90 -14.35 0.70 -2.95
CA THR A 90 -15.00 1.03 -4.25
C THR A 90 -14.89 -0.09 -5.29
N GLY A 91 -14.10 -1.14 -5.02
CA GLY A 91 -13.90 -2.27 -5.94
C GLY A 91 -12.58 -2.22 -6.72
N ASP A 92 -11.88 -1.08 -6.74
CA ASP A 92 -10.60 -0.94 -7.44
C ASP A 92 -9.41 -1.38 -6.58
N LEU A 93 -8.37 -1.91 -7.21
CA LEU A 93 -7.07 -2.16 -6.58
C LEU A 93 -6.17 -0.92 -6.76
N GLN A 94 -5.84 -0.26 -5.65
CA GLN A 94 -4.99 0.93 -5.65
C GLN A 94 -3.55 0.52 -5.36
N VAL A 95 -2.68 0.64 -6.36
CA VAL A 95 -1.25 0.33 -6.24
C VAL A 95 -0.49 1.61 -5.97
N VAL A 96 0.33 1.61 -4.91
CA VAL A 96 1.07 2.78 -4.43
C VAL A 96 2.53 2.39 -4.17
N VAL A 97 3.45 3.26 -4.61
CA VAL A 97 4.87 3.19 -4.29
C VAL A 97 5.27 4.50 -3.64
N TYR A 98 5.80 4.42 -2.42
CA TYR A 98 6.32 5.55 -1.66
C TYR A 98 7.85 5.52 -1.65
N ASN A 99 8.48 6.65 -1.99
CA ASN A 99 9.94 6.81 -1.90
C ASN A 99 10.30 7.49 -0.57
N GLN A 100 10.95 6.75 0.32
CA GLN A 100 11.32 7.22 1.66
C GLN A 100 12.36 8.36 1.64
N LEU A 101 13.21 8.44 0.61
CA LEU A 101 14.28 9.45 0.52
C LEU A 101 13.73 10.85 0.23
N ASN A 102 12.75 10.94 -0.68
CA ASN A 102 12.22 12.23 -1.14
C ASN A 102 10.77 12.48 -0.72
N GLY A 103 10.07 11.48 -0.18
CA GLY A 103 8.67 11.59 0.26
C GLY A 103 7.65 11.51 -0.87
N LYS A 104 8.06 11.20 -2.11
CA LYS A 104 7.17 11.18 -3.28
C LYS A 104 6.38 9.88 -3.37
N PHE A 105 5.20 10.00 -3.96
CA PHE A 105 4.31 8.89 -4.27
C PHE A 105 4.16 8.68 -5.77
N TYR A 106 4.14 7.42 -6.15
CA TYR A 106 3.72 6.93 -7.46
C TYR A 106 2.52 6.03 -7.25
N GLY A 107 1.57 6.04 -8.17
CA GLY A 107 0.42 5.17 -8.01
C GLY A 107 -0.47 5.06 -9.24
N GLY A 108 -1.34 4.07 -9.19
CA GLY A 108 -2.35 3.80 -10.21
C GLY A 108 -3.49 2.96 -9.64
N CYS A 109 -4.64 3.02 -10.29
CA CYS A 109 -5.83 2.24 -9.95
C CYS A 109 -6.05 1.18 -11.04
N TYR A 110 -6.29 -0.05 -10.61
CA TYR A 110 -6.56 -1.20 -11.48
C TYR A 110 -7.95 -1.74 -11.17
N THR A 111 -8.67 -2.14 -12.22
CA THR A 111 -9.88 -2.95 -12.08
C THR A 111 -9.47 -4.40 -11.83
N PRO A 112 -9.88 -5.05 -10.73
CA PRO A 112 -9.60 -6.47 -10.53
C PRO A 112 -10.36 -7.35 -11.53
N PRO A 113 -9.75 -8.42 -12.09
CA PRO A 113 -8.35 -8.81 -11.93
C PRO A 113 -7.41 -7.85 -12.68
N PRO A 114 -6.26 -7.47 -12.09
CA PRO A 114 -5.41 -6.43 -12.66
C PRO A 114 -4.71 -6.88 -13.95
N ASP A 115 -4.80 -6.04 -14.99
CA ASP A 115 -4.02 -6.18 -16.22
C ASP A 115 -2.73 -5.34 -16.12
N VAL A 116 -1.59 -6.01 -15.93
CA VAL A 116 -0.27 -5.39 -15.77
C VAL A 116 0.34 -4.87 -17.07
N GLU A 117 -0.22 -5.20 -18.23
CA GLU A 117 0.20 -4.68 -19.53
C GLU A 117 -0.53 -3.38 -19.88
N SER A 118 -1.78 -3.25 -19.40
CA SER A 118 -2.57 -2.04 -19.56
C SER A 118 -2.02 -0.86 -18.74
N THR A 119 -2.28 0.36 -19.24
CA THR A 119 -2.01 1.58 -18.48
C THR A 119 -3.08 1.74 -17.41
N PRO A 120 -2.73 1.73 -16.11
CA PRO A 120 -3.72 1.89 -15.05
C PRO A 120 -4.37 3.27 -15.07
N GLU A 121 -5.54 3.38 -14.44
CA GLU A 121 -6.15 4.67 -14.19
C GLU A 121 -5.29 5.48 -13.20
N LYS A 122 -5.35 6.80 -13.32
CA LYS A 122 -4.57 7.70 -12.46
C LYS A 122 -5.13 7.68 -11.04
N TYR A 123 -4.23 7.64 -10.06
CA TYR A 123 -4.60 7.89 -8.67
C TYR A 123 -4.79 9.41 -8.45
N GLU A 124 -6.00 9.81 -8.07
CA GLU A 124 -6.36 11.21 -7.81
C GLU A 124 -6.75 11.41 -6.33
N PHE A 125 -5.84 11.98 -5.55
CA PHE A 125 -6.08 12.36 -4.17
C PHE A 125 -6.91 13.65 -4.08
N LYS A 126 -8.24 13.48 -4.09
CA LYS A 126 -9.23 14.56 -4.04
C LYS A 126 -10.45 14.17 -3.22
N ASP A 127 -11.21 15.18 -2.79
CA ASP A 127 -12.44 15.00 -2.01
C ASP A 127 -13.49 14.12 -2.69
N SER A 128 -13.58 14.17 -4.02
CA SER A 128 -14.51 13.45 -4.90
C SER A 128 -13.97 12.15 -5.48
N LYS A 129 -12.70 11.81 -5.23
CA LYS A 129 -12.00 10.63 -5.76
C LYS A 129 -11.35 9.83 -4.64
N GLN A 130 -10.12 9.37 -4.82
CA GLN A 130 -9.44 8.51 -3.86
C GLN A 130 -9.19 9.23 -2.54
N SER A 131 -9.49 8.53 -1.44
CA SER A 131 -9.51 9.07 -0.08
C SER A 131 -8.13 9.35 0.52
N GLY A 132 -7.07 8.83 -0.09
CA GLY A 132 -5.72 8.78 0.51
C GLY A 132 -5.48 7.58 1.42
N ALA A 133 -6.48 6.71 1.66
CA ALA A 133 -6.31 5.53 2.50
C ALA A 133 -5.18 4.61 1.99
N ALA A 134 -5.06 4.39 0.68
CA ALA A 134 -3.95 3.62 0.10
C ALA A 134 -2.57 4.24 0.36
N LEU A 135 -2.48 5.57 0.40
CA LEU A 135 -1.21 6.27 0.68
C LEU A 135 -0.80 6.09 2.15
N LEU A 136 -1.77 6.20 3.06
CA LEU A 136 -1.56 5.97 4.50
C LEU A 136 -1.27 4.49 4.78
N PHE A 137 -1.92 3.58 4.06
CA PHE A 137 -1.71 2.14 4.14
C PHE A 137 -0.28 1.76 3.75
N ALA A 138 0.23 2.32 2.64
CA ALA A 138 1.62 2.15 2.23
C ALA A 138 2.63 2.67 3.27
N LEU A 139 2.24 3.64 4.11
CA LEU A 139 3.12 4.21 5.13
C LEU A 139 3.04 3.48 6.48
N MET A 140 2.16 2.49 6.66
CA MET A 140 2.02 1.79 7.95
C MET A 140 3.35 1.28 8.50
N PRO A 141 4.24 0.62 7.73
CA PRO A 141 5.55 0.20 8.24
C PRO A 141 6.42 1.37 8.74
N VAL A 142 6.33 2.54 8.10
CA VAL A 142 7.07 3.76 8.49
C VAL A 142 6.45 4.39 9.74
N PHE A 143 5.13 4.34 9.88
CA PHE A 143 4.44 4.84 11.06
C PHE A 143 4.72 3.98 12.29
N LEU A 144 4.68 2.66 12.14
CA LEU A 144 4.91 1.68 13.21
C LEU A 144 6.37 1.61 13.68
N ALA A 145 7.31 2.27 13.01
CA ALA A 145 8.66 2.46 13.52
C ALA A 145 8.72 3.47 14.70
N ASP A 146 7.68 4.28 14.91
CA ASP A 146 7.55 5.13 16.10
C ASP A 146 6.89 4.36 17.25
N GLU A 147 7.49 4.47 18.43
CA GLU A 147 7.07 3.76 19.65
C GLU A 147 5.60 4.02 20.03
N GLU A 148 5.16 5.28 20.11
CA GLU A 148 3.77 5.60 20.52
C GLU A 148 2.77 5.12 19.46
N CYS A 149 3.11 5.30 18.18
CA CYS A 149 2.27 4.83 17.09
C CYS A 149 2.13 3.30 17.12
N ASN A 150 3.21 2.57 17.39
CA ASN A 150 3.17 1.11 17.50
C ASN A 150 2.40 0.66 18.73
N GLU A 151 2.63 1.24 19.90
CA GLU A 151 1.88 0.94 21.12
C GLU A 151 0.36 1.08 20.91
N LYS A 152 -0.08 2.23 20.38
CA LYS A 152 -1.50 2.47 20.10
C LYS A 152 -2.06 1.57 19.00
N TYR A 153 -1.24 1.18 18.04
CA TYR A 153 -1.63 0.18 17.04
C TYR A 153 -1.84 -1.21 17.68
N GLN A 154 -0.96 -1.65 18.57
CA GLN A 154 -1.11 -2.94 19.27
C GLN A 154 -2.29 -2.93 20.25
N GLU A 155 -2.55 -1.82 20.95
CA GLU A 155 -3.75 -1.65 21.78
C GLU A 155 -5.03 -1.76 20.91
N LEU A 156 -5.07 -1.06 19.78
CA LEU A 156 -6.20 -1.13 18.85
C LEU A 156 -6.39 -2.53 18.26
N LYS A 157 -5.29 -3.24 17.97
CA LYS A 157 -5.31 -4.65 17.57
C LYS A 157 -5.95 -5.53 18.64
N ALA A 158 -5.58 -5.33 19.91
CA ALA A 158 -6.19 -6.06 21.01
C ALA A 158 -7.69 -5.75 21.17
N HIS A 159 -8.13 -4.50 20.99
CA HIS A 159 -9.55 -4.16 20.95
C HIS A 159 -10.27 -4.92 19.82
N ARG A 160 -9.70 -4.93 18.62
CA ARG A 160 -10.25 -5.64 17.45
C ARG A 160 -10.35 -7.14 17.69
N ASP A 161 -9.27 -7.77 18.14
CA ASP A 161 -9.18 -9.23 18.28
C ASP A 161 -10.12 -9.73 19.41
N ASN A 162 -10.46 -8.88 20.37
CA ASN A 162 -11.48 -9.14 21.40
C ASN A 162 -12.90 -8.73 20.98
N GLY A 163 -13.12 -8.27 19.75
CA GLY A 163 -14.45 -7.91 19.24
C GLY A 163 -14.98 -6.55 19.70
N TYR A 164 -14.10 -5.60 20.05
CA TYR A 164 -14.42 -4.25 20.54
C TYR A 164 -15.36 -4.25 21.77
N PRO A 165 -14.95 -4.87 22.90
CA PRO A 165 -15.80 -4.94 24.10
C PRO A 165 -16.11 -3.57 24.70
N ASP A 166 -15.20 -2.62 24.54
CA ASP A 166 -15.34 -1.21 24.87
C ASP A 166 -14.98 -0.38 23.63
N LEU A 167 -16.02 0.17 22.99
CA LEU A 167 -15.89 0.94 21.76
C LEU A 167 -15.31 2.34 22.03
N ASP A 168 -15.63 2.93 23.19
CA ASP A 168 -15.15 4.27 23.58
C ASP A 168 -13.64 4.24 23.82
N ALA A 169 -13.15 3.24 24.56
CA ALA A 169 -11.71 3.04 24.75
C ALA A 169 -10.98 2.77 23.43
N ALA A 170 -11.59 2.00 22.53
CA ALA A 170 -11.03 1.76 21.20
C ALA A 170 -10.99 3.06 20.36
N ALA A 171 -12.02 3.91 20.46
CA ALA A 171 -12.11 5.17 19.75
C ALA A 171 -11.06 6.18 20.27
N GLU A 172 -10.85 6.25 21.58
CA GLU A 172 -9.79 7.07 22.19
C GLU A 172 -8.40 6.64 21.70
N THR A 173 -8.13 5.33 21.73
CA THR A 173 -6.88 4.74 21.22
C THR A 173 -6.66 5.10 19.74
N ALA A 174 -7.71 4.93 18.93
CA ALA A 174 -7.68 5.25 17.51
C ALA A 174 -7.52 6.75 17.24
N ALA A 175 -8.05 7.62 18.10
CA ALA A 175 -7.91 9.06 18.00
C ALA A 175 -6.46 9.51 18.27
N VAL A 176 -5.81 8.97 19.29
CA VAL A 176 -4.39 9.22 19.56
C VAL A 176 -3.52 8.76 18.39
N LEU A 177 -3.81 7.58 17.82
CA LEU A 177 -3.12 7.06 16.63
C LEU A 177 -3.30 7.99 15.41
N CYS A 178 -4.53 8.47 15.18
CA CYS A 178 -4.81 9.44 14.11
C CYS A 178 -4.06 10.76 14.31
N ASP A 179 -3.98 11.28 15.53
CA ASP A 179 -3.24 12.50 15.84
C ASP A 179 -1.73 12.29 15.67
N ASN A 180 -1.15 11.17 16.12
CA ASN A 180 0.26 10.84 15.90
C ASN A 180 0.63 10.89 14.40
N ILE A 181 -0.13 10.19 13.56
CA ILE A 181 0.06 10.18 12.10
C ILE A 181 -0.12 11.58 11.50
N TYR A 182 -1.16 12.31 11.93
CA TYR A 182 -1.43 13.67 11.45
C TYR A 182 -0.27 14.61 11.78
N ARG A 183 0.22 14.62 13.03
CA ARG A 183 1.30 15.50 13.48
C ARG A 183 2.61 15.18 12.78
N ARG A 184 2.96 13.89 12.68
CA ARG A 184 4.21 13.44 12.04
C ARG A 184 4.27 13.70 10.54
N THR A 185 3.14 13.72 9.85
CA THR A 185 3.07 14.04 8.41
C THR A 185 2.90 15.54 8.16
N ARG A 186 2.05 16.23 8.93
CA ARG A 186 1.76 17.67 8.76
C ARG A 186 2.92 18.57 9.18
N TYR A 187 3.57 18.22 10.28
CA TYR A 187 4.64 19.02 10.91
C TYR A 187 6.01 18.33 10.83
N ALA A 188 6.17 17.40 9.87
CA ALA A 188 7.36 16.57 9.72
C ALA A 188 8.68 17.36 9.80
N SER A 189 8.77 18.51 9.13
CA SER A 189 9.98 19.34 9.08
C SER A 189 10.34 20.05 10.40
N GLY A 190 9.36 20.21 11.30
CA GLY A 190 9.55 20.85 12.60
C GLY A 190 9.80 19.88 13.74
N LEU A 191 9.70 18.57 13.49
CA LEU A 191 9.93 17.54 14.51
C LEU A 191 11.41 17.13 14.52
N PRO A 192 12.05 17.05 15.70
CA PRO A 192 13.44 16.64 15.81
C PRO A 192 13.65 15.17 15.40
N THR A 193 12.66 14.32 15.68
CA THR A 193 12.62 12.89 15.33
C THR A 193 11.20 12.46 14.99
N GLY A 194 11.06 11.37 14.24
CA GLY A 194 9.75 10.77 13.93
C GLY A 194 8.95 11.45 12.81
N GLY A 195 9.39 12.58 12.27
CA GLY A 195 8.73 13.23 11.13
C GLY A 195 8.72 12.35 9.88
N VAL A 196 7.58 12.25 9.20
CA VAL A 196 7.42 11.48 7.96
C VAL A 196 7.30 12.43 6.78
N LYS A 197 8.27 12.37 5.87
CA LYS A 197 8.34 13.29 4.73
C LYS A 197 7.30 12.93 3.67
N ILE A 198 6.46 13.89 3.30
CA ILE A 198 5.42 13.74 2.29
C ILE A 198 5.58 14.82 1.23
N ASP A 199 5.72 14.41 -0.02
CA ASP A 199 5.75 15.28 -1.20
C ASP A 199 4.64 14.85 -2.17
N LEU A 200 3.46 15.43 -1.97
CA LEU A 200 2.29 15.21 -2.82
C LEU A 200 2.15 16.32 -3.87
N PRO A 201 1.88 15.97 -5.14
CA PRO A 201 1.59 16.94 -6.19
C PRO A 201 0.42 17.87 -5.80
N ALA A 202 0.55 19.16 -6.11
CA ALA A 202 -0.45 20.18 -5.75
C ALA A 202 -1.84 19.92 -6.36
N ASN A 203 -1.89 19.30 -7.55
CA ASN A 203 -3.13 18.92 -8.23
C ASN A 203 -3.76 17.62 -7.67
N GLY A 204 -3.10 16.96 -6.71
CA GLY A 204 -3.52 15.69 -6.12
C GLY A 204 -3.34 14.47 -7.03
N VAL A 205 -2.81 14.63 -8.24
CA VAL A 205 -2.65 13.52 -9.20
C VAL A 205 -1.25 12.93 -9.08
N LEU A 206 -1.16 11.65 -8.71
CA LEU A 206 0.14 10.99 -8.55
C LEU A 206 0.81 10.71 -9.88
N SER A 207 2.14 10.58 -9.84
CA SER A 207 2.89 10.10 -11.00
C SER A 207 2.53 8.63 -11.26
N LEU A 208 2.15 8.32 -12.50
CA LEU A 208 1.71 6.99 -12.88
C LEU A 208 2.87 5.98 -12.83
N ILE A 209 2.59 4.79 -12.32
CA ILE A 209 3.49 3.64 -12.45
C ILE A 209 3.35 3.12 -13.88
N LYS A 210 4.40 3.29 -14.70
CA LYS A 210 4.37 2.83 -16.09
C LYS A 210 4.31 1.31 -16.15
N PRO A 211 3.51 0.69 -17.04
CA PRO A 211 3.46 -0.77 -17.20
C PRO A 211 4.84 -1.39 -17.43
N LEU A 212 5.69 -0.73 -18.24
CA LEU A 212 7.07 -1.16 -18.48
C LEU A 212 7.91 -1.26 -17.19
N ASN A 213 7.66 -0.41 -16.19
CA ASN A 213 8.37 -0.47 -14.92
C ASN A 213 7.91 -1.66 -14.07
N ILE A 214 6.64 -2.03 -14.16
CA ILE A 214 6.09 -3.22 -13.50
C ILE A 214 6.65 -4.48 -14.17
N GLN A 215 6.64 -4.53 -15.51
CA GLN A 215 7.20 -5.63 -16.30
C GLN A 215 8.71 -5.83 -16.08
N LYS A 216 9.46 -4.75 -15.82
CA LYS A 216 10.89 -4.82 -15.52
C LYS A 216 11.19 -5.10 -14.04
N GLY A 217 10.17 -5.22 -13.19
CA GLY A 217 10.34 -5.41 -11.74
C GLY A 217 10.99 -4.21 -11.04
N VAL A 218 10.88 -2.99 -11.61
CA VAL A 218 11.51 -1.77 -11.04
C VAL A 218 11.02 -1.49 -9.63
N TYR A 219 9.77 -1.84 -9.33
CA TYR A 219 9.15 -1.70 -8.00
C TYR A 219 8.76 -3.04 -7.39
N ALA A 220 9.34 -4.15 -7.87
CA ALA A 220 9.10 -5.45 -7.27
C ALA A 220 9.66 -5.46 -5.83
N PRO A 221 8.85 -5.84 -4.81
CA PRO A 221 9.30 -5.88 -3.43
C PRO A 221 10.45 -6.88 -3.30
N THR A 222 11.51 -6.46 -2.61
CA THR A 222 12.61 -7.35 -2.19
C THR A 222 12.24 -8.12 -0.94
N GLU A 223 11.42 -7.51 -0.09
CA GLU A 223 10.88 -8.09 1.13
C GLU A 223 9.37 -7.86 1.15
N VAL A 224 8.60 -8.94 1.30
CA VAL A 224 7.16 -8.88 1.48
C VAL A 224 6.89 -8.87 2.97
N LEU A 225 6.26 -7.81 3.48
CA LEU A 225 5.92 -7.69 4.90
C LEU A 225 4.64 -8.47 5.19
N HIS A 226 3.58 -8.20 4.43
CA HIS A 226 2.31 -8.91 4.54
C HIS A 226 1.59 -9.00 3.19
N GLY A 227 0.76 -10.02 3.02
CA GLY A 227 -0.11 -10.21 1.85
C GLY A 227 0.57 -10.74 0.60
N ASP A 228 -0.24 -10.93 -0.44
CA ASP A 228 0.18 -11.48 -1.72
C ASP A 228 0.00 -10.43 -2.83
N PHE A 229 1.12 -9.99 -3.42
CA PHE A 229 1.13 -8.99 -4.48
C PHE A 229 0.57 -9.56 -5.80
N GLN A 230 -0.42 -8.89 -6.39
CA GLN A 230 -0.99 -9.24 -7.68
C GLN A 230 -0.29 -8.53 -8.85
N VAL A 231 0.05 -7.24 -8.66
CA VAL A 231 0.64 -6.34 -9.67
C VAL A 231 2.15 -6.27 -9.52
N LEU A 232 2.64 -5.87 -8.34
CA LEU A 232 4.07 -5.70 -8.05
C LEU A 232 4.70 -7.03 -7.61
N ARG A 233 4.66 -8.04 -8.49
CA ARG A 233 5.06 -9.40 -8.13
C ARG A 233 6.55 -9.49 -7.74
N PRO A 234 6.90 -10.10 -6.59
CA PRO A 234 8.30 -10.32 -6.19
C PRO A 234 9.01 -11.26 -7.18
N GLY A 235 10.30 -11.02 -7.44
CA GLY A 235 11.10 -11.86 -8.34
C GLY A 235 10.82 -11.67 -9.84
N SER A 236 9.98 -10.71 -10.23
CA SER A 236 9.68 -10.38 -11.64
C SER A 236 10.79 -9.59 -12.34
N GLY A 237 12.03 -10.06 -12.24
CA GLY A 237 12.91 -9.93 -13.40
C GLY A 237 12.36 -10.86 -14.46
N PHE A 238 11.46 -10.38 -15.33
CA PHE A 238 11.02 -11.19 -16.48
C PHE A 238 12.28 -11.55 -17.29
N LYS A 239 12.77 -12.79 -17.11
CA LYS A 239 13.45 -13.46 -18.21
C LYS A 239 12.42 -13.40 -19.33
N LYS A 240 12.74 -12.66 -20.40
CA LYS A 240 12.00 -12.68 -21.67
C LYS A 240 11.49 -14.11 -21.83
N ALA A 241 10.18 -14.33 -21.87
CA ALA A 241 9.64 -15.66 -22.07
C ALA A 241 10.41 -16.23 -23.26
N GLN A 242 11.25 -17.23 -22.99
CA GLN A 242 11.95 -17.92 -24.05
C GLN A 242 10.80 -18.49 -24.86
N ALA A 243 10.62 -18.00 -26.09
CA ALA A 243 9.50 -18.41 -26.94
C ALA A 243 9.40 -19.92 -26.81
N ALA A 244 8.28 -20.41 -26.28
CA ALA A 244 8.09 -21.83 -26.09
C ALA A 244 8.17 -22.43 -27.49
N ILE A 245 9.31 -23.04 -27.83
CA ILE A 245 9.47 -23.63 -29.14
C ILE A 245 8.52 -24.82 -29.14
N SER A 246 7.48 -24.75 -29.95
CA SER A 246 6.46 -25.78 -29.96
C SER A 246 7.10 -27.07 -30.45
N ARG A 247 6.69 -28.20 -29.90
CA ARG A 247 7.03 -29.51 -30.48
C ARG A 247 6.66 -29.54 -31.96
N ASP A 248 5.56 -28.89 -32.33
CA ASP A 248 5.07 -28.81 -33.71
C ASP A 248 6.02 -28.05 -34.65
N ASP A 249 6.87 -27.18 -34.12
CA ASP A 249 7.91 -26.49 -34.91
C ASP A 249 9.01 -27.46 -35.39
N PHE A 250 9.12 -28.64 -34.76
CA PHE A 250 10.14 -29.65 -35.09
C PHE A 250 9.58 -30.89 -35.79
N VAL A 251 8.32 -31.27 -35.55
CA VAL A 251 7.73 -32.49 -36.12
C VAL A 251 7.67 -32.40 -37.65
N GLY A 252 8.38 -33.28 -38.33
CA GLY A 252 8.38 -33.39 -39.80
C GLY A 252 9.21 -32.33 -40.54
N LYS A 253 9.83 -31.37 -39.83
CA LYS A 253 10.72 -30.35 -40.42
C LYS A 253 12.15 -30.82 -40.60
N PHE A 254 12.59 -31.77 -39.77
CA PHE A 254 13.93 -32.36 -39.80
C PHE A 254 13.81 -33.85 -40.09
N ILE A 255 13.54 -34.19 -41.35
CA ILE A 255 13.54 -35.57 -41.80
C ILE A 255 15.00 -35.99 -41.97
N LEU A 256 15.44 -36.96 -41.17
CA LEU A 256 16.70 -37.65 -41.42
C LEU A 256 16.54 -38.43 -42.73
N THR A 257 16.95 -37.85 -43.83
CA THR A 257 16.98 -38.55 -45.11
C THR A 257 17.93 -39.74 -44.96
N ALA A 258 17.47 -40.95 -45.22
CA ALA A 258 18.29 -42.17 -45.12
C ALA A 258 19.54 -42.15 -46.04
N SER A 259 19.60 -41.20 -46.97
CA SER A 259 20.74 -40.92 -47.85
C SER A 259 21.75 -39.90 -47.30
N ARG A 260 21.50 -39.29 -46.14
CA ARG A 260 22.46 -38.36 -45.52
C ARG A 260 23.67 -39.15 -45.02
N ARG A 261 24.84 -38.86 -45.60
CA ARG A 261 26.14 -39.29 -45.07
C ARG A 261 26.62 -38.26 -44.06
N LEU A 262 27.04 -38.72 -42.90
CA LEU A 262 27.70 -37.88 -41.89
C LEU A 262 29.03 -37.38 -42.45
N SER A 263 29.44 -36.17 -42.06
CA SER A 263 30.79 -35.71 -42.36
C SER A 263 31.81 -36.51 -41.52
N PRO A 264 33.08 -36.59 -41.96
CA PRO A 264 34.14 -37.23 -41.16
C PRO A 264 34.31 -36.63 -39.76
N GLU A 265 33.88 -35.39 -39.53
CA GLU A 265 33.91 -34.73 -38.23
C GLU A 265 32.73 -35.16 -37.34
N GLU A 266 31.58 -35.48 -37.93
CA GLU A 266 30.37 -35.95 -37.23
C GLU A 266 30.47 -37.44 -36.82
N GLU A 267 31.34 -38.25 -37.46
CA GLU A 267 31.51 -39.67 -37.14
C GLU A 267 32.40 -39.94 -35.90
N VAL A 268 33.07 -38.92 -35.35
CA VAL A 268 34.10 -39.07 -34.31
C VAL A 268 33.66 -38.49 -32.95
N SER A 269 32.43 -37.98 -32.83
CA SER A 269 31.81 -37.59 -31.54
C SER A 269 30.86 -38.66 -31.01
#